data_AF-A0A1L7VC61-F1
#
_entry.id   AF-A0A1L7VC61-F1
#
_cell.length_a   1.000
_cell.length_b   1.000
_cell.length_c   1.000
_cell.angle_alpha   90.00
_cell.angle_beta   90.00
_cell.angle_gamma   90.00
#
_symmetry.space_group_name_H-M   'P 1'
#
loop_
_entity.id
_entity.type
_entity.pdbx_description
1 polymer ?
#
loop_
_entity_poly.entity_id
_entity_poly.type
_entity_poly.pdbx_seq_one_letter_code
_entity_poly.pdbx_strand_id
1 'polypeptide(L)'
;MSNPPQTHDLMIVFDVVTGGAAGVTELKKAITDIINFVSVADCFDRLGVLAYRNYDYADKKVIEWSRWCRPYSRSSPLSADQLLKFVEDLEMPTVGSASKSNCACKAALANVYLQMRSNGTIVLLYAHAPPMLGLEDISGPYYRAEQEFLPKKYGQLGDCFKNWINCANNLAGTARVSSGLKKAVVFSFTLGSAHNLNDDTSYWSPYLYLSAMTQGNLFRTIYSRRVIFRLTIGLLLFWMRADGIIDIPESIRISYKFDPDLLSTVSEANLATLCGSNYSNITPTKPTMLHNEIPLLLHGDVSTHQKQANKLTSRNVARNYINGTAAYKDFIAKHLNRIIKTNVSGIAFHPLYGQLFRTVCEKQTGDKVKTALLQEFRAQVNLIADDKDKRQTQNWLEESYTLFHEINEKILALPAHLQFPLVYIPPDQDDSGLTRTQLLVMWESCDMDTLKPLGDILSQVHYVKEEKDMPDNKSRLWPCLAPRIPLALMGNKDPGKF
;
A
#
# COMPACT_ATOMS: atom_id res chain seq x y z
N MET A 1 21.98 -10.83 22.75
CA MET A 1 20.62 -10.27 22.90
C MET A 1 20.15 -9.87 21.51
N SER A 2 19.11 -10.52 20.99
CA SER A 2 18.51 -10.15 19.71
C SER A 2 17.82 -8.80 19.86
N ASN A 3 18.21 -7.79 19.08
CA ASN A 3 17.48 -6.53 19.03
C ASN A 3 16.01 -6.82 18.67
N PRO A 4 15.04 -6.18 19.35
CA PRO A 4 13.63 -6.33 18.98
C PRO A 4 13.44 -5.88 17.52
N PRO A 5 12.50 -6.51 16.78
CA PRO A 5 12.21 -6.11 15.41
C PRO A 5 11.89 -4.62 15.38
N GLN A 6 12.51 -3.88 14.46
CA GLN A 6 12.27 -2.45 14.29
C GLN A 6 10.82 -2.27 13.83
N THR A 7 9.97 -1.80 14.74
CA THR A 7 8.56 -1.50 14.45
C THR A 7 8.42 -0.05 14.04
N HIS A 8 7.77 0.18 12.90
CA HIS A 8 7.55 1.50 12.34
C HIS A 8 6.14 2.00 12.67
N ASP A 9 6.00 3.32 12.78
CA ASP A 9 4.70 3.97 12.87
C ASP A 9 4.26 4.45 11.48
N LEU A 10 2.95 4.41 11.20
CA LEU A 10 2.35 4.95 9.97
C LEU A 10 1.43 6.12 10.30
N MET A 11 1.70 7.28 9.74
CA MET A 11 0.82 8.45 9.83
C MET A 11 0.28 8.83 8.45
N ILE A 12 -1.04 8.90 8.33
CA ILE A 12 -1.74 9.41 7.14
C ILE A 12 -2.04 10.88 7.40
N VAL A 13 -1.55 11.76 6.52
CA VAL A 13 -1.74 13.21 6.61
C VAL A 13 -2.46 13.68 5.36
N PHE A 14 -3.56 14.41 5.48
CA PHE A 14 -4.29 14.84 4.29
C PHE A 14 -5.01 16.19 4.41
N ASP A 15 -5.14 16.84 3.26
CA ASP A 15 -5.91 18.06 3.04
C ASP A 15 -7.42 17.77 2.98
N VAL A 16 -8.20 18.37 3.88
CA VAL A 16 -9.66 18.19 3.98
C VAL A 16 -10.45 19.31 3.27
N VAL A 17 -9.77 20.25 2.61
CA VAL A 17 -10.41 21.42 1.98
C VAL A 17 -10.33 21.32 0.47
N THR A 18 -9.16 20.96 -0.02
CA THR A 18 -8.77 21.31 -1.38
C THR A 18 -8.97 20.04 -2.25
N GLY A 19 -9.83 20.13 -3.27
CA GLY A 19 -10.24 19.02 -4.17
C GLY A 19 -11.75 18.94 -4.43
N GLY A 20 -12.52 19.79 -3.75
CA GLY A 20 -13.99 19.78 -3.77
C GLY A 20 -14.57 18.62 -2.95
N ALA A 21 -15.86 18.72 -2.60
CA ALA A 21 -16.53 17.73 -1.76
C ALA A 21 -16.44 16.30 -2.33
N ALA A 22 -16.48 16.16 -3.66
CA ALA A 22 -16.37 14.86 -4.33
C ALA A 22 -14.97 14.24 -4.17
N GLY A 23 -13.90 15.00 -4.41
CA GLY A 23 -12.53 14.52 -4.29
C GLY A 23 -12.17 14.10 -2.87
N VAL A 24 -12.53 14.91 -1.87
CA VAL A 24 -12.26 14.57 -0.46
C VAL A 24 -13.11 13.39 0.01
N THR A 25 -14.34 13.24 -0.51
CA THR A 25 -15.17 12.05 -0.23
C THR A 25 -14.48 10.77 -0.73
N GLU A 26 -13.93 10.77 -1.93
CA GLU A 26 -13.20 9.63 -2.48
C GLU A 26 -11.90 9.34 -1.70
N LEU A 27 -11.18 10.39 -1.28
CA LEU A 27 -9.99 10.24 -0.44
C LEU A 27 -10.32 9.65 0.94
N LYS A 28 -11.40 10.10 1.60
CA LYS A 28 -11.87 9.52 2.87
C LYS A 28 -12.17 8.04 2.73
N LYS A 29 -12.92 7.64 1.69
CA LYS A 29 -13.20 6.22 1.42
C LYS A 29 -11.91 5.43 1.20
N ALA A 30 -10.94 6.00 0.48
CA ALA A 30 -9.65 5.34 0.25
C ALA A 30 -8.85 5.18 1.56
N ILE A 31 -8.80 6.21 2.40
CA ILE A 31 -8.12 6.18 3.70
C ILE A 31 -8.77 5.13 4.62
N THR A 32 -10.09 5.05 4.66
CA THR A 32 -10.83 4.02 5.41
C THR A 32 -10.45 2.61 4.94
N ASP A 33 -10.34 2.39 3.62
CA ASP A 33 -9.86 1.11 3.09
C ASP A 33 -8.39 0.85 3.46
N ILE A 34 -7.50 1.85 3.29
CA ILE A 34 -6.08 1.73 3.65
C ILE A 34 -5.93 1.32 5.11
N ILE A 35 -6.64 1.98 6.04
CA ILE A 35 -6.61 1.64 7.47
C ILE A 35 -7.02 0.19 7.70
N ASN A 36 -8.10 -0.29 7.06
CA ASN A 36 -8.54 -1.67 7.22
C ASN A 36 -7.51 -2.68 6.71
N PHE A 37 -6.93 -2.44 5.52
CA PHE A 37 -5.93 -3.33 4.92
C PHE A 37 -4.61 -3.34 5.70
N VAL A 38 -4.14 -2.18 6.15
CA VAL A 38 -2.95 -2.08 6.99
C VAL A 38 -3.18 -2.74 8.36
N SER A 39 -4.39 -2.61 8.93
CA SER A 39 -4.74 -3.23 10.22
C SER A 39 -4.70 -4.76 10.18
N VAL A 40 -5.08 -5.38 9.06
CA VAL A 40 -5.03 -6.86 8.92
C VAL A 40 -3.64 -7.39 8.53
N ALA A 41 -2.78 -6.54 7.97
CA ALA A 41 -1.38 -6.89 7.68
C ALA A 41 -0.50 -6.89 8.94
N ASP A 42 -0.93 -6.21 10.00
CA ASP A 42 -0.28 -6.13 11.33
C ASP A 42 1.22 -5.76 11.26
N CYS A 43 1.54 -4.80 10.40
CA CYS A 43 2.91 -4.44 10.03
C CYS A 43 3.45 -3.15 10.67
N PHE A 44 2.59 -2.36 11.33
CA PHE A 44 2.96 -1.12 12.01
C PHE A 44 2.57 -1.17 13.49
N ASP A 45 3.41 -0.65 14.39
CA ASP A 45 3.07 -0.57 15.83
C ASP A 45 1.88 0.36 16.03
N ARG A 46 1.88 1.51 15.35
CA ARG A 46 0.84 2.53 15.49
C ARG A 46 0.43 3.10 14.15
N LEU A 47 -0.88 3.32 14.01
CA LEU A 47 -1.50 4.05 12.92
C LEU A 47 -2.09 5.35 13.46
N GLY A 48 -2.04 6.42 12.67
CA GLY A 48 -2.76 7.63 13.00
C GLY A 48 -3.11 8.44 11.76
N VAL A 49 -4.13 9.27 11.89
CA VAL A 49 -4.64 10.12 10.83
C VAL A 49 -4.63 11.57 11.30
N LEU A 50 -4.00 12.44 10.52
CA LEU A 50 -3.98 13.87 10.72
C LEU A 50 -4.63 14.55 9.52
N ALA A 51 -5.65 15.33 9.81
CA ALA A 51 -6.36 16.16 8.85
C ALA A 51 -5.92 17.62 9.04
N TYR A 52 -5.69 18.31 7.93
CA TYR A 52 -5.45 19.75 7.96
C TYR A 52 -6.35 20.48 6.97
N ARG A 53 -6.58 21.76 7.27
CA ARG A 53 -7.39 22.66 6.46
C ARG A 53 -6.65 23.95 6.17
N ASN A 54 -7.29 24.84 5.42
CA ASN A 54 -6.80 26.19 5.28
C ASN A 54 -6.90 26.94 6.62
N TYR A 55 -6.06 27.95 6.83
CA TYR A 55 -6.26 28.87 7.95
C TYR A 55 -7.52 29.71 7.66
N ASP A 56 -8.61 29.40 8.36
CA ASP A 56 -9.82 30.23 8.38
C ASP A 56 -9.72 31.25 9.53
N TYR A 57 -10.47 32.35 9.45
CA TYR A 57 -10.51 33.39 10.49
C TYR A 57 -10.97 32.87 11.86
N ALA A 58 -11.51 31.63 11.93
CA ALA A 58 -11.84 30.94 13.17
C ALA A 58 -10.80 29.83 13.49
N ASP A 59 -9.83 30.14 14.35
CA ASP A 59 -8.69 29.32 14.82
C ASP A 59 -8.97 27.84 15.20
N LYS A 60 -10.23 27.39 15.31
CA LYS A 60 -10.60 26.16 16.02
C LYS A 60 -10.51 24.85 15.23
N LYS A 61 -10.43 24.84 13.89
CA LYS A 61 -10.44 23.58 13.08
C LYS A 61 -9.33 23.45 12.03
N VAL A 62 -8.20 24.16 12.19
CA VAL A 62 -7.08 24.12 11.22
C VAL A 62 -6.42 22.74 11.16
N ILE A 63 -6.22 22.08 12.30
CA ILE A 63 -5.60 20.75 12.41
C ILE A 63 -6.47 19.85 13.29
N GLU A 64 -6.77 18.65 12.83
CA GLU A 64 -7.43 17.59 13.59
C GLU A 64 -6.57 16.32 13.58
N TRP A 65 -6.40 15.71 14.75
CA TRP A 65 -5.51 14.56 14.95
C TRP A 65 -6.26 13.43 15.63
N SER A 66 -6.22 12.24 15.03
CA SER A 66 -6.93 11.07 15.55
C SER A 66 -6.35 10.49 16.83
N ARG A 67 -5.13 10.90 17.21
CA ARG A 67 -4.26 10.15 18.14
C ARG A 67 -3.77 8.84 17.52
N TRP A 68 -2.79 8.24 18.18
CA TRP A 68 -2.22 6.96 17.79
C TRP A 68 -3.17 5.80 18.15
N CYS A 69 -3.39 4.93 17.17
CA CYS A 69 -4.11 3.67 17.28
C CYS A 69 -3.12 2.51 17.19
N ARG A 70 -3.20 1.55 18.11
CA ARG A 70 -2.61 0.22 17.94
C ARG A 70 -3.73 -0.74 17.52
N PRO A 71 -3.82 -1.15 16.25
CA PRO A 71 -5.02 -1.79 15.70
C PRO A 71 -5.53 -2.96 16.54
N TYR A 72 -4.62 -3.84 16.98
CA TYR A 72 -4.96 -5.03 17.74
C TYR A 72 -4.86 -4.89 19.28
N SER A 73 -4.25 -3.82 19.80
CA SER A 73 -3.98 -3.71 21.24
C SER A 73 -5.19 -3.15 22.01
N ARG A 74 -5.72 -3.92 22.96
CA ARG A 74 -6.80 -3.47 23.87
C ARG A 74 -6.39 -2.34 24.82
N SER A 75 -5.08 -2.13 25.03
CA SER A 75 -4.56 -1.02 25.84
C SER A 75 -4.29 0.24 25.01
N SER A 76 -4.71 0.26 23.74
CA SER A 76 -4.58 1.43 22.89
C SER A 76 -5.51 2.56 23.37
N PRO A 77 -5.07 3.83 23.37
CA PRO A 77 -5.95 4.96 23.67
C PRO A 77 -7.04 5.16 22.61
N LEU A 78 -6.86 4.59 21.42
CA LEU A 78 -7.80 4.64 20.30
C LEU A 78 -7.91 3.26 19.65
N SER A 79 -9.14 2.76 19.45
CA SER A 79 -9.38 1.52 18.69
C SER A 79 -9.40 1.78 17.18
N ALA A 80 -9.24 0.73 16.37
CA ALA A 80 -9.35 0.85 14.91
C ALA A 80 -10.75 1.36 14.48
N ASP A 81 -11.80 1.01 15.21
CA ASP A 81 -13.17 1.51 14.96
C ASP A 81 -13.27 3.01 15.17
N GLN A 82 -12.65 3.52 16.24
CA GLN A 82 -12.63 4.95 16.52
C GLN A 82 -11.79 5.71 15.49
N LEU A 83 -10.72 5.10 14.97
CA LEU A 83 -9.92 5.68 13.88
C LEU A 83 -10.73 5.80 12.59
N LEU A 84 -11.45 4.76 12.21
CA LEU A 84 -12.33 4.77 11.03
C LEU A 84 -13.43 5.81 11.18
N LYS A 85 -14.09 5.83 12.35
CA LYS A 85 -15.12 6.83 12.67
C LYS A 85 -14.57 8.25 12.63
N PHE A 86 -13.36 8.50 13.14
CA PHE A 86 -12.71 9.80 13.03
C PHE A 86 -12.61 10.25 11.57
N VAL A 87 -12.16 9.37 10.66
CA VAL A 87 -12.07 9.69 9.23
C VAL A 87 -13.45 9.99 8.66
N GLU A 88 -14.45 9.16 8.95
CA GLU A 88 -15.84 9.31 8.48
C GLU A 88 -16.49 10.61 8.96
N ASP A 89 -16.23 11.02 10.20
CA ASP A 89 -16.83 12.19 10.84
C ASP A 89 -16.12 13.50 10.47
N LEU A 90 -14.96 13.46 9.80
CA LEU A 90 -14.25 14.69 9.39
C LEU A 90 -15.14 15.58 8.52
N GLU A 91 -15.40 16.79 9.03
CA GLU A 91 -16.21 17.79 8.36
C GLU A 91 -15.48 18.37 7.14
N MET A 92 -16.22 18.43 6.03
CA MET A 92 -15.82 19.16 4.83
C MET A 92 -16.26 20.62 4.96
N PRO A 93 -15.41 21.59 4.61
CA PRO A 93 -15.89 22.95 4.40
C PRO A 93 -16.98 22.95 3.32
N THR A 94 -18.03 23.72 3.52
CA THR A 94 -19.12 23.87 2.56
C THR A 94 -18.60 24.46 1.24
N VAL A 95 -19.10 23.92 0.13
CA VAL A 95 -18.76 24.36 -1.24
C VAL A 95 -19.11 25.84 -1.38
N GLY A 96 -18.10 26.69 -1.57
CA GLY A 96 -18.28 28.14 -1.68
C GLY A 96 -17.12 28.99 -1.18
N SER A 97 -16.20 28.44 -0.37
CA SER A 97 -14.93 29.14 -0.12
C SER A 97 -14.09 29.03 -1.38
N ALA A 98 -13.98 30.13 -2.14
CA ALA A 98 -13.12 30.24 -3.31
C ALA A 98 -11.75 29.57 -3.05
N SER A 99 -11.26 28.87 -4.08
CA SER A 99 -9.94 28.26 -4.22
C SER A 99 -8.82 29.13 -3.65
N LYS A 100 -8.54 29.01 -2.35
CA LYS A 100 -7.48 29.80 -1.72
C LYS A 100 -6.33 28.87 -1.37
N SER A 101 -5.15 29.20 -1.90
CA SER A 101 -3.84 28.53 -1.69
C SER A 101 -3.30 28.66 -0.26
N ASN A 102 -4.18 28.70 0.75
CA ASN A 102 -3.82 28.93 2.16
C ASN A 102 -3.70 27.62 2.95
N CYS A 103 -3.01 26.64 2.38
CA CYS A 103 -2.90 25.28 2.90
C CYS A 103 -2.06 25.24 4.19
N ALA A 104 -2.62 24.76 5.32
CA ALA A 104 -1.89 24.64 6.60
C ALA A 104 -0.95 23.43 6.70
N CYS A 105 -0.31 23.04 5.60
CA CYS A 105 0.56 21.86 5.54
C CYS A 105 1.75 22.00 6.51
N LYS A 106 2.36 23.18 6.64
CA LYS A 106 3.46 23.39 7.61
C LYS A 106 3.01 23.15 9.05
N ALA A 107 1.80 23.61 9.42
CA ALA A 107 1.22 23.35 10.73
C ALA A 107 0.88 21.87 10.95
N ALA A 108 0.49 21.16 9.89
CA ALA A 108 0.28 19.72 9.92
C ALA A 108 1.59 18.98 10.18
N LEU A 109 2.65 19.30 9.42
CA LEU A 109 3.96 18.68 9.56
C LEU A 109 4.65 19.01 10.90
N ALA A 110 4.43 20.21 11.45
CA ALA A 110 4.86 20.53 12.82
C ALA A 110 4.19 19.61 13.85
N ASN A 111 2.91 19.33 13.69
CA ASN A 111 2.18 18.40 14.54
C ASN A 111 2.67 16.96 14.35
N VAL A 112 2.89 16.53 13.11
CA VAL A 112 3.50 15.22 12.79
C VAL A 112 4.80 15.06 13.58
N TYR A 113 5.74 16.01 13.46
CA TYR A 113 7.01 15.98 14.18
C TYR A 113 6.84 15.91 15.70
N LEU A 114 5.86 16.64 16.25
CA LEU A 114 5.54 16.59 17.67
C LEU A 114 5.09 15.18 18.12
N GLN A 115 4.26 14.51 17.32
CA GLN A 115 3.67 13.20 17.66
C GLN A 115 4.59 11.99 17.36
N MET A 116 5.61 12.18 16.53
CA MET A 116 6.57 11.13 16.16
C MET A 116 7.46 10.71 17.32
N ARG A 117 7.91 9.45 17.28
CA ARG A 117 9.03 8.93 18.10
C ARG A 117 10.35 9.02 17.30
N SER A 118 11.46 8.74 17.98
CA SER A 118 12.79 8.65 17.36
C SER A 118 12.97 7.47 16.40
N ASN A 119 12.12 6.42 16.49
CA ASN A 119 12.30 5.15 15.77
C ASN A 119 11.93 5.17 14.27
N GLY A 120 11.69 6.36 13.70
CA GLY A 120 11.30 6.51 12.30
C GLY A 120 9.79 6.34 12.10
N THR A 121 9.14 7.36 11.51
CA THR A 121 7.71 7.32 11.15
C THR A 121 7.56 7.43 9.64
N ILE A 122 6.73 6.58 9.05
CA ILE A 122 6.31 6.73 7.65
C ILE A 122 5.13 7.69 7.61
N VAL A 123 5.24 8.71 6.77
CA VAL A 123 4.20 9.71 6.57
C VAL A 123 3.67 9.58 5.14
N LEU A 124 2.37 9.34 5.00
CA LEU A 124 1.66 9.38 3.73
C LEU A 124 0.95 10.73 3.64
N LEU A 125 1.49 11.66 2.86
CA LEU A 125 1.00 13.04 2.75
C LEU A 125 0.18 13.21 1.48
N TYR A 126 -1.14 13.33 1.60
CA TYR A 126 -2.05 13.61 0.48
C TYR A 126 -2.37 15.10 0.41
N ALA A 127 -1.97 15.73 -0.69
CA ALA A 127 -2.11 17.16 -0.89
C ALA A 127 -2.80 17.47 -2.23
N HIS A 128 -3.61 18.53 -2.26
CA HIS A 128 -4.21 19.07 -3.49
C HIS A 128 -3.69 20.46 -3.86
N ALA A 129 -3.02 21.12 -2.93
CA ALA A 129 -2.39 22.40 -3.15
C ALA A 129 -0.96 22.37 -2.61
N PRO A 130 -0.04 23.14 -3.19
CA PRO A 130 1.29 23.33 -2.64
C PRO A 130 1.20 24.00 -1.27
N PRO A 131 2.23 23.83 -0.42
CA PRO A 131 2.33 24.58 0.81
C PRO A 131 2.56 26.06 0.51
N MET A 132 2.23 26.92 1.47
CA MET A 132 2.62 28.33 1.38
C MET A 132 4.14 28.46 1.50
N LEU A 133 4.74 29.17 0.55
CA LEU A 133 6.15 29.55 0.56
C LEU A 133 6.25 31.04 0.89
N GLY A 134 7.37 31.48 1.49
CA GLY A 134 7.63 32.85 1.93
C GLY A 134 7.83 33.89 0.83
N LEU A 135 7.02 33.81 -0.22
CA LEU A 135 6.89 34.81 -1.26
C LEU A 135 5.72 35.72 -0.84
N GLU A 136 6.02 36.68 0.05
CA GLU A 136 5.03 37.62 0.62
C GLU A 136 4.23 38.35 -0.46
N ASP A 137 4.85 38.66 -1.59
CA ASP A 137 4.24 39.36 -2.73
C ASP A 137 3.10 38.56 -3.41
N ILE A 138 3.07 37.23 -3.23
CA ILE A 138 2.10 36.32 -3.87
C ILE A 138 1.06 35.81 -2.86
N SER A 139 1.46 35.63 -1.60
CA SER A 139 0.64 34.95 -0.57
C SER A 139 0.07 35.88 0.51
N GLY A 140 0.56 37.12 0.58
CA GLY A 140 0.04 38.24 1.38
C GLY A 140 -0.49 37.88 2.79
N PRO A 141 -1.78 38.08 3.08
CA PRO A 141 -2.34 37.93 4.43
C PRO A 141 -2.34 36.48 4.96
N TYR A 142 -2.38 35.49 4.08
CA TYR A 142 -2.45 34.07 4.44
C TYR A 142 -1.11 33.54 4.93
N TYR A 143 -0.03 33.95 4.28
CA TYR A 143 1.32 33.63 4.75
C TYR A 143 1.57 34.24 6.13
N ARG A 144 1.19 35.52 6.36
CA ARG A 144 1.29 36.15 7.68
C ARG A 144 0.52 35.40 8.76
N ALA A 145 -0.71 34.97 8.46
CA ALA A 145 -1.51 34.17 9.38
C ALA A 145 -0.80 32.86 9.77
N GLU A 146 -0.15 32.17 8.82
CA GLU A 146 0.67 30.99 9.13
C GLU A 146 1.89 31.31 9.99
N GLN A 147 2.61 32.41 9.66
CA GLN A 147 3.79 32.84 10.42
C GLN A 147 3.45 33.20 11.88
N GLU A 148 2.24 33.71 12.14
CA GLU A 148 1.73 33.98 13.49
C GLU A 148 1.19 32.72 14.18
N PHE A 149 0.45 31.88 13.45
CA PHE A 149 -0.17 30.68 13.99
C PHE A 149 0.86 29.65 14.49
N LEU A 150 1.92 29.41 13.71
CA LEU A 150 2.89 28.35 14.00
C LEU A 150 3.57 28.53 15.37
N PRO A 151 4.19 29.68 15.71
CA PRO A 151 4.80 29.89 17.02
C PRO A 151 3.75 29.99 18.14
N LYS A 152 2.60 30.62 17.87
CA LYS A 152 1.51 30.73 18.85
C LYS A 152 1.02 29.35 19.29
N LYS A 153 0.92 28.38 18.37
CA LYS A 153 0.43 27.03 18.65
C LYS A 153 1.52 26.06 19.13
N TYR A 154 2.73 26.16 18.59
CA TYR A 154 3.79 25.15 18.79
C TYR A 154 5.06 25.71 19.47
N GLY A 155 5.10 26.98 19.87
CA GLY A 155 6.26 27.63 20.48
C GLY A 155 7.49 27.60 19.56
N GLN A 156 8.67 27.32 20.14
CA GLN A 156 9.94 27.22 19.40
C GLN A 156 9.92 26.17 18.28
N LEU A 157 9.13 25.10 18.43
CA LEU A 157 8.94 24.12 17.35
C LEU A 157 8.23 24.78 16.16
N GLY A 158 7.25 25.64 16.42
CA GLY A 158 6.55 26.39 15.38
C GLY A 158 7.49 27.26 14.56
N ASP A 159 8.46 27.92 15.20
CA ASP A 159 9.47 28.73 14.50
C ASP A 159 10.32 27.90 13.52
N CYS A 160 10.60 26.64 13.85
CA CYS A 160 11.35 25.74 12.98
C CYS A 160 10.58 25.32 11.72
N PHE A 161 9.25 25.41 11.73
CA PHE A 161 8.37 24.97 10.64
C PHE A 161 7.85 26.12 9.77
N LYS A 162 8.18 27.38 10.12
CA LYS A 162 7.84 28.58 9.32
C LYS A 162 8.39 28.53 7.89
N ASN A 163 9.59 27.98 7.75
CA ASN A 163 10.30 27.81 6.48
C ASN A 163 10.22 26.34 6.04
N TRP A 164 9.82 26.11 4.79
CA TRP A 164 9.63 24.78 4.21
C TRP A 164 10.92 23.97 4.11
N ILE A 165 12.05 24.60 3.84
CA ILE A 165 13.37 23.93 3.82
C ILE A 165 13.70 23.42 5.21
N ASN A 166 13.48 24.26 6.24
CA ASN A 166 13.66 23.83 7.62
C ASN A 166 12.67 22.70 7.98
N CYS A 167 11.41 22.79 7.58
CA CYS A 167 10.42 21.72 7.77
C CYS A 167 10.94 20.37 7.22
N ALA A 168 11.44 20.36 5.98
CA ALA A 168 12.01 19.17 5.35
C ALA A 168 13.26 18.66 6.10
N ASN A 169 14.17 19.56 6.49
CA ASN A 169 15.37 19.20 7.26
C ASN A 169 15.05 18.63 8.65
N ASN A 170 14.03 19.17 9.32
CA ASN A 170 13.54 18.66 10.59
C ASN A 170 13.03 17.22 10.44
N LEU A 171 12.16 16.98 9.46
CA LEU A 171 11.64 15.64 9.19
C LEU A 171 12.72 14.68 8.67
N ALA A 172 13.73 15.18 7.97
CA ALA A 172 14.89 14.38 7.55
C ALA A 172 15.84 14.03 8.70
N GLY A 173 15.65 14.62 9.90
CA GLY A 173 16.54 14.45 11.03
C GLY A 173 17.91 15.12 10.84
N THR A 174 18.03 16.09 9.92
CA THR A 174 19.27 16.84 9.66
C THR A 174 19.31 18.16 10.40
N ALA A 175 18.16 18.69 10.83
CA ALA A 175 18.08 19.92 11.62
C ALA A 175 18.37 19.66 13.12
N ARG A 176 19.10 20.59 13.75
CA ARG A 176 19.42 20.56 15.19
C ARG A 176 18.29 21.21 15.99
N VAL A 177 17.18 20.50 16.20
CA VAL A 177 16.17 20.93 17.19
C VAL A 177 16.51 20.35 18.56
N SER A 178 16.34 21.17 19.60
CA SER A 178 16.62 20.85 21.00
C SER A 178 15.84 19.65 21.55
N SER A 179 14.80 19.16 20.85
CA SER A 179 13.85 18.14 21.32
C SER A 179 14.18 16.69 20.93
N GLY A 180 15.43 16.44 20.50
CA GLY A 180 15.92 15.13 20.10
C GLY A 180 15.71 14.85 18.61
N LEU A 181 16.61 14.04 18.03
CA LEU A 181 16.60 13.68 16.61
C LEU A 181 15.42 12.74 16.31
N LYS A 182 14.37 13.28 15.68
CA LYS A 182 13.28 12.50 15.08
C LYS A 182 13.44 12.53 13.56
N LYS A 183 13.10 11.42 12.91
CA LYS A 183 13.17 11.30 11.46
C LYS A 183 11.92 10.63 10.89
N ALA A 184 11.47 11.11 9.75
CA ALA A 184 10.38 10.55 8.97
C ALA A 184 10.85 10.11 7.59
N VAL A 185 10.07 9.23 6.97
CA VAL A 185 10.06 9.01 5.51
C VAL A 185 8.74 9.52 4.98
N VAL A 186 8.75 10.50 4.09
CA VAL A 186 7.52 11.14 3.59
C VAL A 186 7.26 10.72 2.14
N PHE A 187 6.17 9.98 1.94
CA PHE A 187 5.60 9.76 0.62
C PHE A 187 4.54 10.81 0.36
N SER A 188 4.76 11.65 -0.65
CA SER A 188 3.85 12.72 -1.02
C SER A 188 2.97 12.27 -2.19
N PHE A 189 1.67 12.52 -2.09
CA PHE A 189 0.67 12.23 -3.10
C PHE A 189 -0.02 13.54 -3.47
N THR A 190 0.26 14.04 -4.67
CA THR A 190 -0.41 15.24 -5.18
C THR A 190 -1.60 14.81 -6.03
N LEU A 191 -2.80 15.18 -5.59
CA LEU A 191 -4.07 14.76 -6.16
C LEU A 191 -4.56 15.80 -7.17
N GLY A 192 -4.88 15.37 -8.38
CA GLY A 192 -5.37 16.24 -9.45
C GLY A 192 -6.44 15.58 -10.32
N SER A 193 -6.84 16.25 -11.40
CA SER A 193 -7.60 15.62 -12.48
C SER A 193 -6.67 14.81 -13.39
N ALA A 194 -7.21 13.86 -14.14
CA ALA A 194 -6.43 13.06 -15.09
C ALA A 194 -5.74 13.92 -16.16
N HIS A 195 -6.38 15.03 -16.57
CA HIS A 195 -5.84 15.96 -17.57
C HIS A 195 -4.61 16.73 -17.06
N ASN A 196 -4.53 16.97 -15.75
CA ASN A 196 -3.49 17.80 -15.16
C ASN A 196 -2.28 16.99 -14.70
N LEU A 197 -2.28 15.66 -14.83
CA LEU A 197 -1.19 14.80 -14.36
C LEU A 197 0.16 15.10 -15.04
N ASN A 198 0.17 15.73 -16.21
CA ASN A 198 1.39 16.09 -16.95
C ASN A 198 1.79 17.56 -16.79
N ASP A 199 1.06 18.35 -15.99
CA ASP A 199 1.35 19.78 -15.79
C ASP A 199 2.71 20.02 -15.14
N ASP A 200 3.22 21.24 -15.27
CA ASP A 200 4.53 21.66 -14.77
C ASP A 200 4.80 21.22 -13.31
N THR A 201 5.96 20.59 -13.10
CA THR A 201 6.39 20.08 -11.79
C THR A 201 6.86 21.20 -10.86
N SER A 202 7.15 22.40 -11.39
CA SER A 202 7.46 23.62 -10.63
C SER A 202 6.52 23.85 -9.46
N TYR A 203 5.22 23.67 -9.70
CA TYR A 203 4.16 23.91 -8.72
C TYR A 203 4.20 22.91 -7.54
N TRP A 204 4.68 21.68 -7.78
CA TRP A 204 4.75 20.59 -6.80
C TRP A 204 6.15 20.36 -6.23
N SER A 205 7.12 21.18 -6.65
CA SER A 205 8.50 21.11 -6.23
C SER A 205 8.70 21.08 -4.70
N PRO A 206 7.88 21.74 -3.85
CA PRO A 206 8.06 21.67 -2.39
C PRO A 206 7.89 20.24 -1.85
N TYR A 207 6.90 19.50 -2.37
CA TYR A 207 6.68 18.11 -1.96
C TYR A 207 7.72 17.17 -2.55
N LEU A 208 8.21 17.45 -3.77
CA LEU A 208 9.33 16.69 -4.34
C LEU A 208 10.58 16.82 -3.46
N TYR A 209 10.92 18.04 -3.06
CA TYR A 209 12.04 18.31 -2.17
C TYR A 209 11.85 17.63 -0.80
N LEU A 210 10.67 17.77 -0.17
CA LEU A 210 10.36 17.11 1.10
C LEU A 210 10.52 15.59 1.01
N SER A 211 9.94 14.97 -0.02
CA SER A 211 10.07 13.53 -0.26
C SER A 211 11.53 13.13 -0.46
N ALA A 212 12.29 13.85 -1.28
CA ALA A 212 13.70 13.55 -1.54
C ALA A 212 14.56 13.64 -0.26
N MET A 213 14.40 14.72 0.51
CA MET A 213 15.13 14.94 1.77
C MET A 213 14.84 13.86 2.82
N THR A 214 13.63 13.34 2.82
CA THR A 214 13.18 12.30 3.76
C THR A 214 13.30 10.88 3.19
N GLN A 215 13.97 10.70 2.04
CA GLN A 215 14.15 9.40 1.37
C GLN A 215 12.84 8.73 0.92
N GLY A 216 11.76 9.51 0.79
CA GLY A 216 10.50 9.07 0.20
C GLY A 216 10.41 9.39 -1.29
N ASN A 217 9.19 9.41 -1.81
CA ASN A 217 8.91 9.68 -3.23
C ASN A 217 7.71 10.61 -3.38
N LEU A 218 7.62 11.29 -4.52
CA LEU A 218 6.44 12.06 -4.94
C LEU A 218 5.67 11.28 -5.99
N PHE A 219 4.36 11.12 -5.78
CA PHE A 219 3.43 10.54 -6.72
C PHE A 219 2.35 11.54 -7.10
N ARG A 220 2.14 11.71 -8.41
CA ARG A 220 0.98 12.42 -8.94
C ARG A 220 -0.09 11.41 -9.31
N THR A 221 -1.31 11.62 -8.83
CA THR A 221 -2.42 10.68 -9.04
C THR A 221 -3.76 11.42 -9.08
N ILE A 222 -4.82 10.71 -9.45
CA ILE A 222 -6.18 11.26 -9.54
C ILE A 222 -7.00 11.03 -8.27
N TYR A 223 -8.06 11.82 -8.11
CA TYR A 223 -9.11 11.60 -7.11
C TYR A 223 -9.98 10.40 -7.44
N SER A 224 -9.44 9.21 -7.20
CA SER A 224 -10.18 7.96 -7.31
C SER A 224 -9.86 7.10 -6.10
N ARG A 225 -10.91 6.69 -5.37
CA ARG A 225 -10.77 5.77 -4.25
C ARG A 225 -9.92 4.55 -4.62
N ARG A 226 -10.20 3.97 -5.77
CA ARG A 226 -9.50 2.79 -6.30
C ARG A 226 -8.02 3.08 -6.55
N VAL A 227 -7.70 4.15 -7.26
CA VAL A 227 -6.32 4.49 -7.63
C VAL A 227 -5.49 4.83 -6.38
N ILE A 228 -6.04 5.67 -5.50
CA ILE A 228 -5.37 6.07 -4.25
C ILE A 228 -5.11 4.84 -3.36
N PHE A 229 -6.12 3.98 -3.18
CA PHE A 229 -6.00 2.76 -2.40
C PHE A 229 -4.91 1.83 -2.95
N ARG A 230 -4.99 1.48 -4.25
CA ARG A 230 -4.04 0.53 -4.87
C ARG A 230 -2.62 1.07 -4.89
N LEU A 231 -2.43 2.35 -5.23
CA LEU A 231 -1.13 2.99 -5.19
C LEU A 231 -0.55 2.95 -3.78
N THR A 232 -1.33 3.33 -2.77
CA THR A 232 -0.86 3.40 -1.38
C THR A 232 -0.52 2.02 -0.82
N ILE A 233 -1.45 1.06 -0.93
CA ILE A 233 -1.23 -0.29 -0.43
C ILE A 233 -0.10 -0.97 -1.21
N GLY A 234 -0.02 -0.76 -2.52
CA GLY A 234 1.09 -1.26 -3.33
C GLY A 234 2.45 -0.73 -2.86
N LEU A 235 2.55 0.57 -2.57
CA LEU A 235 3.78 1.17 -2.05
C LEU A 235 4.14 0.66 -0.65
N LEU A 236 3.15 0.51 0.24
CA LEU A 236 3.39 -0.03 1.57
C LEU A 236 3.85 -1.50 1.49
N LEU A 237 3.20 -2.32 0.67
CA LEU A 237 3.58 -3.71 0.43
C LEU A 237 5.01 -3.82 -0.12
N PHE A 238 5.35 -2.98 -1.09
CA PHE A 238 6.70 -2.91 -1.64
C PHE A 238 7.73 -2.48 -0.58
N TRP A 239 7.41 -1.47 0.23
CA TRP A 239 8.26 -1.01 1.34
C TRP A 239 8.47 -2.12 2.39
N MET A 240 7.46 -2.94 2.65
CA MET A 240 7.53 -4.12 3.52
C MET A 240 8.20 -5.35 2.87
N ARG A 241 8.65 -5.23 1.61
CA ARG A 241 9.20 -6.33 0.80
C ARG A 241 8.25 -7.52 0.71
N ALA A 242 6.95 -7.25 0.53
CA ALA A 242 5.95 -8.28 0.35
C ALA A 242 6.25 -9.14 -0.89
N ASP A 243 5.83 -10.40 -0.85
CA ASP A 243 5.96 -11.35 -1.95
C ASP A 243 4.87 -11.15 -3.01
N GLY A 244 5.27 -11.02 -4.27
CA GLY A 244 4.33 -10.95 -5.40
C GLY A 244 4.62 -9.77 -6.33
N ILE A 245 3.91 -9.74 -7.45
CA ILE A 245 3.92 -8.61 -8.37
C ILE A 245 2.86 -7.61 -7.91
N ILE A 246 3.22 -6.33 -7.85
CA ILE A 246 2.34 -5.25 -7.42
C ILE A 246 2.07 -4.34 -8.64
N ASP A 247 0.85 -4.45 -9.17
CA ASP A 247 0.32 -3.55 -10.20
C ASP A 247 0.08 -2.16 -9.59
N ILE A 248 0.63 -1.11 -10.19
CA ILE A 248 0.35 0.27 -9.78
C ILE A 248 -0.65 0.89 -10.76
N PRO A 249 -1.75 1.48 -10.26
CA PRO A 249 -2.71 2.19 -11.10
C PRO A 249 -2.16 3.53 -11.63
N GLU A 250 -2.98 4.22 -12.42
CA GLU A 250 -2.71 5.52 -13.05
C GLU A 250 -2.04 6.55 -12.13
N SER A 251 -0.72 6.61 -12.19
CA SER A 251 0.09 7.54 -11.41
C SER A 251 1.36 7.89 -12.15
N ILE A 252 1.99 8.99 -11.74
CA ILE A 252 3.31 9.40 -12.22
C ILE A 252 4.20 9.57 -11.00
N ARG A 253 5.25 8.76 -10.92
CA ARG A 253 6.31 8.95 -9.95
C ARG A 253 7.23 10.05 -10.45
N ILE A 254 7.53 11.01 -9.58
CA ILE A 254 8.51 12.05 -9.85
C ILE A 254 9.67 11.82 -8.89
N SER A 255 10.84 11.56 -9.47
CA SER A 255 12.09 11.41 -8.73
C SER A 255 12.97 12.62 -8.97
N TYR A 256 13.58 13.11 -7.90
CA TYR A 256 14.60 14.15 -7.95
C TYR A 256 15.98 13.49 -8.00
N LYS A 257 16.80 13.86 -8.98
CA LYS A 257 18.20 13.46 -9.05
C LYS A 257 18.93 14.22 -7.95
N PHE A 258 19.12 13.54 -6.83
CA PHE A 258 19.72 14.14 -5.64
C PHE A 258 21.15 14.58 -5.94
N ASP A 259 21.37 15.90 -5.89
CA ASP A 259 22.69 16.50 -5.91
C ASP A 259 22.97 17.06 -4.50
N PRO A 260 23.85 16.41 -3.71
CA PRO A 260 24.20 16.88 -2.36
C PRO A 260 24.77 18.30 -2.34
N ASP A 261 25.46 18.71 -3.41
CA ASP A 261 26.15 20.00 -3.47
C ASP A 261 25.16 21.17 -3.66
N LEU A 262 23.97 20.88 -4.22
CA LEU A 262 22.91 21.87 -4.36
C LEU A 262 22.14 22.12 -3.05
N LEU A 263 22.19 21.21 -2.07
CA LEU A 263 21.37 21.29 -0.84
C LEU A 263 21.59 22.57 -0.03
N SER A 264 22.83 23.04 0.07
CA SER A 264 23.15 24.28 0.80
C SER A 264 22.64 25.54 0.08
N THR A 265 22.24 25.42 -1.18
CA THR A 265 21.79 26.54 -2.02
C THR A 265 20.27 26.60 -2.18
N VAL A 266 19.55 25.55 -1.78
CA VAL A 266 18.08 25.50 -1.89
C VAL A 266 17.44 26.41 -0.83
N SER A 267 16.50 27.23 -1.28
CA SER A 267 15.67 28.13 -0.48
C SER A 267 14.23 28.07 -0.98
N GLU A 268 13.27 28.61 -0.22
CA GLU A 268 11.88 28.69 -0.70
C GLU A 268 11.75 29.52 -1.99
N ALA A 269 12.63 30.49 -2.22
CA ALA A 269 12.57 31.39 -3.38
C ALA A 269 13.05 30.74 -4.69
N ASN A 270 13.97 29.78 -4.63
CA ASN A 270 14.53 29.11 -5.82
C ASN A 270 14.10 27.65 -5.97
N LEU A 271 13.21 27.17 -5.07
CA LEU A 271 12.76 25.77 -5.02
C LEU A 271 12.11 25.33 -6.34
N ALA A 272 11.22 26.17 -6.88
CA ALA A 272 10.56 25.92 -8.16
C ALA A 272 11.59 25.73 -9.29
N THR A 273 12.58 26.62 -9.39
CA THR A 273 13.60 26.56 -10.43
C THR A 273 14.54 25.37 -10.27
N LEU A 274 15.09 25.15 -9.07
CA LEU A 274 16.11 24.13 -8.81
C LEU A 274 15.56 22.70 -8.77
N CYS A 275 14.34 22.55 -8.24
CA CYS A 275 13.73 21.24 -8.00
C CYS A 275 12.57 20.93 -8.95
N GLY A 276 11.96 21.92 -9.62
CA GLY A 276 10.71 21.73 -10.37
C GLY A 276 10.76 22.04 -11.86
N SER A 277 11.46 23.11 -12.27
CA SER A 277 11.53 23.55 -13.68
C SER A 277 12.78 23.02 -14.41
N ASN A 278 13.85 22.70 -13.69
CA ASN A 278 15.05 22.14 -14.30
C ASN A 278 14.86 20.64 -14.57
N TYR A 279 14.28 20.32 -15.73
CA TYR A 279 13.98 18.96 -16.19
C TYR A 279 15.21 18.02 -16.21
N SER A 280 16.44 18.55 -16.21
CA SER A 280 17.64 17.71 -16.10
C SER A 280 17.79 17.04 -14.73
N ASN A 281 17.16 17.59 -13.70
CA ASN A 281 17.21 17.10 -12.32
C ASN A 281 15.98 16.27 -11.94
N ILE A 282 15.03 16.09 -12.85
CA ILE A 282 13.75 15.42 -12.58
C ILE A 282 13.57 14.25 -13.55
N THR A 283 13.13 13.12 -13.04
CA THR A 283 12.80 11.96 -13.87
C THR A 283 11.37 11.54 -13.63
N PRO A 284 10.40 11.97 -14.46
CA PRO A 284 9.04 11.46 -14.41
C PRO A 284 9.01 10.02 -14.94
N THR A 285 8.46 9.10 -14.16
CA THR A 285 8.24 7.71 -14.56
C THR A 285 6.77 7.37 -14.37
N LYS A 286 6.16 6.70 -15.36
CA LYS A 286 4.84 6.07 -15.19
C LYS A 286 5.07 4.66 -14.66
N PRO A 287 4.92 4.41 -13.34
CA PRO A 287 5.14 3.08 -12.85
C PRO A 287 3.95 2.21 -13.27
N THR A 288 4.20 1.23 -14.12
CA THR A 288 3.22 0.17 -14.44
C THR A 288 3.37 -1.02 -13.50
N MET A 289 4.56 -1.21 -12.90
CA MET A 289 4.86 -2.27 -11.94
C MET A 289 5.86 -1.75 -10.89
N LEU A 290 5.67 -2.12 -9.62
CA LEU A 290 6.74 -2.04 -8.62
C LEU A 290 7.67 -3.25 -8.79
N HIS A 291 8.65 -3.15 -9.69
CA HIS A 291 9.81 -4.03 -9.63
C HIS A 291 10.83 -3.47 -8.62
N ASN A 292 11.87 -4.23 -8.27
CA ASN A 292 13.03 -3.84 -7.45
C ASN A 292 13.76 -2.54 -7.90
N GLU A 293 13.25 -1.83 -8.90
CA GLU A 293 13.75 -0.59 -9.52
C GLU A 293 13.23 0.69 -8.85
N ILE A 294 12.42 0.60 -7.80
CA ILE A 294 12.27 1.74 -6.88
C ILE A 294 13.36 1.58 -5.83
N PRO A 295 14.48 2.32 -5.93
CA PRO A 295 15.39 2.45 -4.80
C PRO A 295 14.64 3.21 -3.71
N LEU A 296 13.92 2.48 -2.86
CA LEU A 296 13.67 2.94 -1.50
C LEU A 296 15.06 2.99 -0.87
N LEU A 297 15.63 4.19 -0.79
CA LEU A 297 16.79 4.42 0.07
C LEU A 297 16.34 4.10 1.49
N LEU A 298 16.61 2.86 1.87
CA LEU A 298 16.42 2.37 3.21
C LEU A 298 17.29 3.22 4.11
N HIS A 299 16.67 3.72 5.16
CA HIS A 299 17.32 4.43 6.24
C HIS A 299 18.66 3.77 6.63
N GLY A 300 19.80 4.45 6.41
CA GLY A 300 21.05 4.20 7.14
C GLY A 300 21.01 5.00 8.44
N ASP A 301 21.43 4.55 9.62
CA ASP A 301 22.35 3.47 10.04
C ASP A 301 21.78 2.05 10.14
N VAL A 302 21.80 1.28 9.04
CA VAL A 302 21.63 -0.18 9.08
C VAL A 302 22.66 -0.86 8.19
N SER A 303 23.91 -0.38 8.24
CA SER A 303 25.06 -1.09 7.66
C SER A 303 25.45 -2.34 8.47
N THR A 304 24.77 -2.64 9.58
CA THR A 304 25.03 -3.84 10.40
C THR A 304 23.83 -4.75 10.68
N HIS A 305 22.59 -4.40 10.28
CA HIS A 305 21.41 -5.27 10.49
C HIS A 305 20.62 -5.61 9.21
N GLN A 306 21.26 -5.52 8.04
CA GLN A 306 20.71 -5.93 6.74
C GLN A 306 20.27 -7.41 6.63
N LYS A 307 20.42 -8.20 7.72
CA LYS A 307 19.99 -9.59 7.84
C LYS A 307 18.58 -9.78 8.46
N GLN A 308 17.89 -8.74 8.91
CA GLN A 308 16.60 -8.88 9.62
C GLN A 308 15.50 -7.85 9.23
N ALA A 309 15.52 -7.34 7.99
CA ALA A 309 14.27 -6.81 7.43
C ALA A 309 13.32 -8.00 7.20
N ASN A 310 12.42 -8.25 8.15
CA ASN A 310 11.47 -9.37 8.07
C ASN A 310 10.64 -9.22 6.79
N LYS A 311 10.87 -10.09 5.81
CA LYS A 311 10.07 -10.18 4.59
C LYS A 311 8.62 -10.48 5.00
N LEU A 312 7.70 -9.57 4.72
CA LEU A 312 6.28 -9.81 4.97
C LEU A 312 5.74 -10.78 3.92
N THR A 313 5.78 -12.07 4.23
CA THR A 313 5.28 -13.10 3.31
C THR A 313 3.82 -13.41 3.57
N SER A 314 3.08 -13.77 2.53
CA SER A 314 1.73 -14.34 2.61
C SER A 314 1.64 -15.47 3.65
N ARG A 315 2.70 -16.30 3.75
CA ARG A 315 2.82 -17.40 4.72
C ARG A 315 2.94 -16.93 6.17
N ASN A 316 3.69 -15.85 6.41
CA ASN A 316 3.85 -15.31 7.77
C ASN A 316 2.54 -14.74 8.29
N VAL A 317 1.80 -14.02 7.43
CA VAL A 317 0.48 -13.46 7.79
C VAL A 317 -0.53 -14.58 8.13
N ALA A 318 -0.59 -15.63 7.31
CA ALA A 318 -1.41 -16.81 7.59
C ALA A 318 -1.03 -17.49 8.92
N ARG A 319 0.27 -17.71 9.15
CA ARG A 319 0.77 -18.31 10.39
C ARG A 319 0.43 -17.48 11.63
N ASN A 320 0.55 -16.15 11.54
CA ASN A 320 0.19 -15.24 12.63
C ASN A 320 -1.29 -15.35 12.97
N TYR A 321 -2.16 -15.49 11.97
CA TYR A 321 -3.58 -15.75 12.19
C TYR A 321 -3.84 -17.10 12.88
N ILE A 322 -3.26 -18.20 12.37
CA ILE A 322 -3.44 -19.55 12.94
C ILE A 322 -3.01 -19.59 14.40
N ASN A 323 -1.83 -19.03 14.71
CA ASN A 323 -1.23 -19.03 16.04
C ASN A 323 -1.77 -17.92 16.96
N GLY A 324 -2.57 -16.99 16.43
CA GLY A 324 -3.11 -15.86 17.17
C GLY A 324 -4.16 -16.28 18.21
N THR A 325 -4.39 -15.42 19.19
CA THR A 325 -5.42 -15.63 20.22
C THR A 325 -6.83 -15.57 19.60
N ALA A 326 -7.85 -16.06 20.32
CA ALA A 326 -9.24 -15.92 19.88
C ALA A 326 -9.62 -14.46 19.59
N ALA A 327 -9.18 -13.53 20.43
CA ALA A 327 -9.40 -12.09 20.22
C ALA A 327 -8.72 -11.56 18.94
N TYR A 328 -7.56 -12.11 18.56
CA TYR A 328 -6.90 -11.77 17.29
C TYR A 328 -7.70 -12.28 16.10
N LYS A 329 -8.16 -13.53 16.18
CA LYS A 329 -8.96 -14.14 15.12
C LYS A 329 -10.27 -13.39 14.88
N ASP A 330 -10.95 -12.99 15.96
CA ASP A 330 -12.17 -12.17 15.90
C ASP A 330 -11.91 -10.78 15.31
N PHE A 331 -10.80 -10.15 15.72
CA PHE A 331 -10.38 -8.86 15.18
C PHE A 331 -10.15 -8.93 13.67
N ILE A 332 -9.39 -9.91 13.20
CA ILE A 332 -9.11 -10.12 11.77
C ILE A 332 -10.40 -10.43 11.01
N ALA A 333 -11.25 -11.33 11.51
CA ALA A 333 -12.52 -11.67 10.86
C ALA A 333 -13.44 -10.45 10.72
N LYS A 334 -13.49 -9.60 11.75
CA LYS A 334 -14.26 -8.34 11.72
C LYS A 334 -13.73 -7.36 10.68
N HIS A 335 -12.42 -7.13 10.63
CA HIS A 335 -11.83 -6.21 9.65
C HIS A 335 -11.92 -6.76 8.22
N LEU A 336 -11.74 -8.07 8.04
CA LEU A 336 -11.92 -8.72 6.75
C LEU A 336 -13.37 -8.61 6.25
N ASN A 337 -14.37 -8.80 7.13
CA ASN A 337 -15.77 -8.57 6.78
C ASN A 337 -16.03 -7.13 6.32
N ARG A 338 -15.38 -6.14 6.95
CA ARG A 338 -15.47 -4.74 6.50
C ARG A 338 -14.84 -4.54 5.12
N ILE A 339 -13.64 -5.08 4.91
CA ILE A 339 -12.95 -5.05 3.62
C ILE A 339 -13.86 -5.61 2.52
N ILE A 340 -14.51 -6.76 2.76
CA ILE A 340 -15.42 -7.36 1.79
C ILE A 340 -16.57 -6.41 1.45
N LYS A 341 -17.18 -5.78 2.47
CA LYS A 341 -18.31 -4.86 2.28
C LYS A 341 -17.93 -3.55 1.60
N THR A 342 -16.71 -3.05 1.81
CA THR A 342 -16.32 -1.73 1.32
C THR A 342 -15.50 -1.82 0.03
N ASN A 343 -14.55 -2.74 -0.06
CA ASN A 343 -13.59 -2.87 -1.17
C ASN A 343 -13.09 -4.33 -1.31
N VAL A 344 -13.98 -5.22 -1.74
CA VAL A 344 -13.66 -6.65 -1.95
C VAL A 344 -12.53 -6.86 -2.97
N SER A 345 -12.40 -5.98 -3.96
CA SER A 345 -11.36 -6.08 -5.01
C SER A 345 -9.94 -6.00 -4.45
N GLY A 346 -9.76 -5.36 -3.29
CA GLY A 346 -8.46 -5.29 -2.62
C GLY A 346 -7.96 -6.64 -2.09
N ILE A 347 -8.84 -7.63 -1.90
CA ILE A 347 -8.42 -8.99 -1.49
C ILE A 347 -7.68 -9.70 -2.63
N ALA A 348 -8.17 -9.53 -3.87
CA ALA A 348 -7.55 -10.08 -5.07
C ALA A 348 -6.36 -9.24 -5.56
N PHE A 349 -6.13 -8.06 -4.98
CA PHE A 349 -5.06 -7.15 -5.39
C PHE A 349 -3.66 -7.70 -5.10
N HIS A 350 -3.48 -8.46 -4.00
CA HIS A 350 -2.18 -9.00 -3.63
C HIS A 350 -2.29 -10.38 -2.94
N PRO A 351 -1.38 -11.34 -3.23
CA PRO A 351 -1.41 -12.69 -2.65
C PRO A 351 -1.51 -12.74 -1.13
N LEU A 352 -0.86 -11.79 -0.44
CA LEU A 352 -0.89 -11.66 1.01
C LEU A 352 -2.32 -11.61 1.58
N TYR A 353 -3.18 -10.75 1.03
CA TYR A 353 -4.55 -10.59 1.52
C TYR A 353 -5.42 -11.77 1.10
N GLY A 354 -5.20 -12.29 -0.10
CA GLY A 354 -5.86 -13.52 -0.55
C GLY A 354 -5.55 -14.71 0.36
N GLN A 355 -4.30 -14.87 0.78
CA GLN A 355 -3.90 -15.96 1.65
C GLN A 355 -4.46 -15.82 3.07
N LEU A 356 -4.51 -14.59 3.60
CA LEU A 356 -5.18 -14.33 4.87
C LEU A 356 -6.66 -14.70 4.80
N PHE A 357 -7.36 -14.28 3.74
CA PHE A 357 -8.77 -14.61 3.53
C PHE A 357 -8.99 -16.14 3.48
N ARG A 358 -8.16 -16.87 2.73
CA ARG A 358 -8.25 -18.35 2.67
C ARG A 358 -8.07 -18.97 4.04
N THR A 359 -7.04 -18.56 4.77
CA THR A 359 -6.74 -19.08 6.12
C THR A 359 -7.89 -18.83 7.09
N VAL A 360 -8.52 -17.65 7.03
CA VAL A 360 -9.72 -17.33 7.84
C VAL A 360 -10.91 -18.22 7.45
N CYS A 361 -11.01 -18.61 6.18
CA CYS A 361 -12.08 -19.45 5.64
C CYS A 361 -11.79 -20.97 5.69
N GLU A 362 -10.65 -21.41 6.24
CA GLU A 362 -10.33 -22.83 6.44
C GLU A 362 -11.13 -23.43 7.62
N LYS A 363 -11.25 -24.76 7.68
CA LYS A 363 -12.13 -25.50 8.63
C LYS A 363 -11.87 -25.19 10.13
N GLN A 364 -10.74 -24.56 10.48
CA GLN A 364 -10.34 -24.33 11.88
C GLN A 364 -11.02 -23.12 12.56
N THR A 365 -11.78 -22.29 11.84
CA THR A 365 -12.38 -21.04 12.35
C THR A 365 -13.87 -21.12 12.67
N GLY A 366 -14.49 -22.30 12.50
CA GLY A 366 -15.91 -22.54 12.77
C GLY A 366 -16.81 -22.24 11.56
N ASP A 367 -17.74 -23.16 11.27
CA ASP A 367 -18.51 -23.15 10.02
C ASP A 367 -19.37 -21.89 9.79
N LYS A 368 -19.83 -21.22 10.86
CA LYS A 368 -20.70 -20.05 10.75
C LYS A 368 -19.99 -18.79 10.23
N VAL A 369 -18.81 -18.46 10.77
CA VAL A 369 -18.05 -17.27 10.37
C VAL A 369 -17.56 -17.43 8.93
N LYS A 370 -17.05 -18.61 8.60
CA LYS A 370 -16.68 -18.99 7.23
C LYS A 370 -17.85 -18.79 6.27
N THR A 371 -19.00 -19.42 6.54
CA THR A 371 -20.14 -19.37 5.62
C THR A 371 -20.63 -17.95 5.40
N ALA A 372 -20.69 -17.13 6.46
CA ALA A 372 -21.07 -15.73 6.35
C ALA A 372 -20.09 -14.91 5.50
N LEU A 373 -18.78 -15.02 5.74
CA LEU A 373 -17.77 -14.30 4.98
C LEU A 373 -17.76 -14.70 3.50
N LEU A 374 -17.92 -16.00 3.20
CA LEU A 374 -17.98 -16.50 1.82
C LEU A 374 -19.20 -16.04 1.06
N GLN A 375 -20.36 -16.06 1.71
CA GLN A 375 -21.61 -15.59 1.12
C GLN A 375 -21.52 -14.09 0.82
N GLU A 376 -21.04 -13.29 1.78
CA GLU A 376 -20.84 -11.86 1.60
C GLU A 376 -19.80 -11.58 0.50
N PHE A 377 -18.68 -12.30 0.48
CA PHE A 377 -17.65 -12.15 -0.55
C PHE A 377 -18.23 -12.34 -1.94
N ARG A 378 -18.95 -13.45 -2.18
CA ARG A 378 -19.57 -13.74 -3.47
C ARG A 378 -20.60 -12.68 -3.87
N ALA A 379 -21.39 -12.20 -2.92
CA ALA A 379 -22.36 -11.14 -3.16
C ALA A 379 -21.67 -9.83 -3.60
N GLN A 380 -20.62 -9.42 -2.90
CA GLN A 380 -19.91 -8.18 -3.16
C GLN A 380 -19.09 -8.20 -4.46
N VAL A 381 -18.53 -9.36 -4.85
CA VAL A 381 -17.82 -9.49 -6.14
C VAL A 381 -18.72 -9.13 -7.33
N ASN A 382 -20.00 -9.47 -7.27
CA ASN A 382 -20.94 -9.15 -8.33
C ASN A 382 -21.26 -7.66 -8.42
N LEU A 383 -21.07 -6.92 -7.32
CA LEU A 383 -21.34 -5.49 -7.18
C LEU A 383 -20.12 -4.60 -7.50
N ILE A 384 -18.98 -5.18 -7.85
CA ILE A 384 -17.80 -4.42 -8.28
C ILE A 384 -18.16 -3.64 -9.55
N ALA A 385 -18.00 -2.31 -9.51
CA ALA A 385 -18.36 -1.42 -10.60
C ALA A 385 -17.34 -1.41 -11.76
N ASP A 386 -16.05 -1.60 -11.47
CA ASP A 386 -15.00 -1.60 -12.49
C ASP A 386 -14.82 -3.00 -13.10
N ASP A 387 -14.94 -3.11 -14.42
CA ASP A 387 -14.89 -4.40 -15.12
C ASP A 387 -13.55 -5.12 -15.00
N LYS A 388 -12.43 -4.37 -14.96
CA LYS A 388 -11.08 -4.96 -14.80
C LYS A 388 -10.95 -5.56 -13.41
N ASP A 389 -11.35 -4.81 -12.37
CA ASP A 389 -11.32 -5.28 -10.99
C ASP A 389 -12.30 -6.43 -10.75
N LYS A 390 -13.47 -6.38 -11.38
CA LYS A 390 -14.47 -7.45 -11.32
C LYS A 390 -13.92 -8.74 -11.92
N ARG A 391 -13.38 -8.68 -13.14
CA ARG A 391 -12.75 -9.83 -13.80
C ARG A 391 -11.56 -10.36 -12.99
N GLN A 392 -10.67 -9.48 -12.53
CA GLN A 392 -9.54 -9.87 -11.68
C GLN A 392 -10.00 -10.60 -10.41
N THR A 393 -11.04 -10.08 -9.75
CA THR A 393 -11.54 -10.68 -8.50
C THR A 393 -12.31 -11.97 -8.75
N GLN A 394 -13.02 -12.09 -9.88
CA GLN A 394 -13.70 -13.32 -10.31
C GLN A 394 -12.70 -14.41 -10.67
N ASN A 395 -11.69 -14.10 -11.50
CA ASN A 395 -10.61 -15.03 -11.83
C ASN A 395 -9.88 -15.49 -10.57
N TRP A 396 -9.51 -14.54 -9.69
CA TRP A 396 -8.90 -14.87 -8.41
C TRP A 396 -9.80 -15.75 -7.55
N LEU A 397 -11.12 -15.50 -7.51
CA LEU A 397 -12.07 -16.32 -6.77
C LEU A 397 -12.09 -17.75 -7.32
N GLU A 398 -12.14 -17.90 -8.64
CA GLU A 398 -12.13 -19.21 -9.30
C GLU A 398 -10.82 -19.96 -9.02
N GLU A 399 -9.67 -19.32 -9.22
CA GLU A 399 -8.34 -19.88 -8.93
C GLU A 399 -8.15 -20.22 -7.45
N SER A 400 -8.62 -19.37 -6.54
CA SER A 400 -8.44 -19.54 -5.10
C SER A 400 -9.19 -20.73 -4.52
N TYR A 401 -10.23 -21.20 -5.21
CA TYR A 401 -10.98 -22.41 -4.85
C TYR A 401 -10.59 -23.62 -5.70
N THR A 402 -9.61 -23.49 -6.61
CA THR A 402 -8.93 -24.66 -7.16
C THR A 402 -7.98 -25.23 -6.12
N LEU A 403 -7.84 -26.56 -6.10
CA LEU A 403 -6.93 -27.32 -5.21
C LEU A 403 -5.46 -26.89 -5.31
N PHE A 404 -5.11 -25.97 -6.21
CA PHE A 404 -3.77 -25.55 -6.56
C PHE A 404 -2.94 -25.06 -5.37
N HIS A 405 -3.52 -24.31 -4.43
CA HIS A 405 -2.80 -23.84 -3.25
C HIS A 405 -2.51 -24.99 -2.25
N GLU A 406 -3.47 -25.90 -2.04
CA GLU A 406 -3.26 -27.07 -1.18
C GLU A 406 -2.22 -28.02 -1.79
N ILE A 407 -2.23 -28.16 -3.12
CA ILE A 407 -1.25 -28.92 -3.90
C ILE A 407 0.14 -28.27 -3.74
N ASN A 408 0.27 -26.97 -3.94
CA ASN A 408 1.55 -26.25 -3.81
C ASN A 408 2.13 -26.30 -2.38
N GLU A 409 1.30 -26.17 -1.33
CA GLU A 409 1.77 -26.34 0.05
C GLU A 409 2.23 -27.78 0.30
N LYS A 410 1.49 -28.80 -0.20
CA LYS A 410 1.92 -30.19 -0.11
C LYS A 410 3.24 -30.44 -0.84
N ILE A 411 3.47 -29.80 -2.00
CA ILE A 411 4.73 -29.86 -2.76
C ILE A 411 5.87 -29.23 -1.99
N LEU A 412 5.69 -28.01 -1.47
CA LEU A 412 6.72 -27.28 -0.72
C LEU A 412 7.06 -27.95 0.63
N ALA A 413 6.15 -28.74 1.18
CA ALA A 413 6.38 -29.52 2.39
C ALA A 413 7.14 -30.83 2.15
N LEU A 414 7.34 -31.25 0.88
CA LEU A 414 8.10 -32.46 0.57
C LEU A 414 9.60 -32.27 0.84
N PRO A 415 10.25 -33.23 1.51
CA PRO A 415 11.70 -33.34 1.53
C PRO A 415 12.28 -33.31 0.11
N ALA A 416 13.46 -32.69 -0.07
CA ALA A 416 14.08 -32.50 -1.39
C ALA A 416 14.20 -33.80 -2.21
N HIS A 417 14.46 -34.94 -1.57
CA HIS A 417 14.55 -36.25 -2.22
C HIS A 417 13.21 -36.81 -2.73
N LEU A 418 12.06 -36.21 -2.37
CA LEU A 418 10.72 -36.61 -2.81
C LEU A 418 10.09 -35.61 -3.79
N GLN A 419 10.79 -34.52 -4.13
CA GLN A 419 10.29 -33.54 -5.10
C GLN A 419 10.45 -34.05 -6.54
N PHE A 420 11.29 -35.06 -6.76
CA PHE A 420 11.46 -35.77 -8.03
C PHE A 420 11.26 -37.28 -7.82
N PRO A 421 10.80 -38.03 -8.84
CA PRO A 421 10.43 -37.56 -10.18
C PRO A 421 9.12 -36.74 -10.19
N LEU A 422 8.99 -35.81 -11.13
CA LEU A 422 7.82 -34.94 -11.24
C LEU A 422 7.28 -34.88 -12.66
N VAL A 423 6.04 -34.42 -12.75
CA VAL A 423 5.36 -34.13 -14.02
C VAL A 423 5.08 -32.62 -14.09
N TYR A 424 5.27 -32.00 -15.26
CA TYR A 424 4.97 -30.57 -15.44
C TYR A 424 4.39 -30.26 -16.82
N ILE A 425 3.66 -29.15 -16.90
CA ILE A 425 3.14 -28.57 -18.15
C ILE A 425 3.86 -27.23 -18.39
N PRO A 426 4.48 -26.99 -19.56
CA PRO A 426 5.22 -25.78 -19.85
C PRO A 426 4.25 -24.58 -20.04
N PRO A 427 4.60 -23.38 -19.52
CA PRO A 427 3.71 -22.21 -19.53
C PRO A 427 3.59 -21.50 -20.89
N ASP A 428 4.28 -21.96 -21.92
CA ASP A 428 4.50 -21.18 -23.14
C ASP A 428 3.27 -21.13 -24.09
N GLN A 429 2.11 -21.67 -23.71
CA GLN A 429 0.85 -21.57 -24.47
C GLN A 429 -0.39 -21.54 -23.55
N ASP A 430 -0.53 -20.47 -22.76
CA ASP A 430 -1.60 -20.28 -21.77
C ASP A 430 -2.97 -19.86 -22.38
N ASP A 431 -3.24 -20.19 -23.64
CA ASP A 431 -4.47 -19.76 -24.35
C ASP A 431 -5.30 -20.97 -24.82
N SER A 432 -5.46 -21.97 -23.95
CA SER A 432 -6.25 -23.18 -24.25
C SER A 432 -7.76 -22.92 -24.36
N GLY A 433 -8.25 -21.73 -23.96
CA GLY A 433 -9.64 -21.31 -24.08
C GLY A 433 -10.66 -22.12 -23.26
N LEU A 434 -10.21 -23.08 -22.44
CA LEU A 434 -11.07 -23.97 -21.65
C LEU A 434 -11.54 -23.28 -20.37
N THR A 435 -12.85 -23.05 -20.26
CA THR A 435 -13.50 -22.54 -19.05
C THR A 435 -13.87 -23.66 -18.09
N ARG A 436 -13.98 -23.37 -16.78
CA ARG A 436 -14.43 -24.34 -15.77
C ARG A 436 -15.79 -24.96 -16.09
N THR A 437 -16.69 -24.19 -16.70
CA THR A 437 -18.00 -24.68 -17.14
C THR A 437 -17.85 -25.78 -18.18
N GLN A 438 -16.94 -25.60 -19.15
CA GLN A 438 -16.64 -26.62 -20.16
C GLN A 438 -16.00 -27.86 -19.53
N LEU A 439 -15.04 -27.70 -18.61
CA LEU A 439 -14.42 -28.83 -17.89
C LEU A 439 -15.41 -29.63 -17.02
N LEU A 440 -16.40 -28.96 -16.40
CA LEU A 440 -17.43 -29.63 -15.61
C LEU A 440 -18.45 -30.35 -16.51
N VAL A 441 -18.75 -29.80 -17.69
CA VAL A 441 -19.60 -30.44 -18.69
C VAL A 441 -18.93 -31.68 -19.29
N MET A 442 -17.59 -31.75 -19.37
CA MET A 442 -16.87 -32.96 -19.84
C MET A 442 -17.19 -34.23 -19.05
N TRP A 443 -17.47 -34.11 -17.76
CA TRP A 443 -17.88 -35.24 -16.92
C TRP A 443 -19.29 -35.75 -17.30
N GLU A 444 -20.13 -34.89 -17.88
CA GLU A 444 -21.52 -35.20 -18.25
C GLU A 444 -21.67 -35.51 -19.76
N SER A 445 -20.85 -34.93 -20.62
CA SER A 445 -20.84 -35.17 -22.06
C SER A 445 -19.41 -35.20 -22.62
N CYS A 446 -19.05 -36.29 -23.30
CA CYS A 446 -17.81 -36.45 -24.06
C CYS A 446 -17.84 -35.59 -25.34
N ASP A 447 -17.99 -34.28 -25.20
CA ASP A 447 -18.05 -33.36 -26.33
C ASP A 447 -16.67 -33.15 -26.97
N MET A 448 -16.62 -33.26 -28.29
CA MET A 448 -15.37 -33.24 -29.07
C MET A 448 -14.69 -31.87 -29.08
N ASP A 449 -15.48 -30.80 -29.01
CA ASP A 449 -14.96 -29.42 -28.98
C ASP A 449 -14.23 -29.12 -27.67
N THR A 450 -14.54 -29.87 -26.60
CA THR A 450 -13.90 -29.75 -25.28
C THR A 450 -12.79 -30.79 -25.07
N LEU A 451 -12.92 -31.98 -25.65
CA LEU A 451 -11.91 -33.04 -25.56
C LEU A 451 -10.63 -32.73 -26.35
N LYS A 452 -10.74 -32.03 -27.48
CA LYS A 452 -9.59 -31.71 -28.33
C LYS A 452 -8.59 -30.78 -27.62
N PRO A 453 -8.99 -29.63 -27.04
CA PRO A 453 -8.06 -28.80 -26.28
C PRO A 453 -7.49 -29.53 -25.04
N LEU A 454 -8.26 -30.42 -24.38
CA LEU A 454 -7.72 -31.23 -23.28
C LEU A 454 -6.65 -32.23 -23.77
N GLY A 455 -6.89 -32.89 -24.90
CA GLY A 455 -5.91 -33.79 -25.52
C GLY A 455 -4.62 -33.06 -25.91
N ASP A 456 -4.75 -31.84 -26.42
CA ASP A 456 -3.61 -30.99 -26.75
C ASP A 456 -2.80 -30.64 -25.48
N ILE A 457 -3.45 -30.29 -24.36
CA ILE A 457 -2.78 -30.05 -23.07
C ILE A 457 -2.08 -31.32 -22.55
N LEU A 458 -2.78 -32.46 -22.56
CA LEU A 458 -2.24 -33.72 -22.06
C LEU A 458 -1.04 -34.22 -22.89
N SER A 459 -1.00 -33.89 -24.18
CA SER A 459 0.14 -34.22 -25.06
C SER A 459 1.42 -33.45 -24.71
N GLN A 460 1.30 -32.35 -23.97
CA GLN A 460 2.40 -31.45 -23.59
C GLN A 460 2.92 -31.73 -22.17
N VAL A 461 2.46 -32.80 -21.54
CA VAL A 461 2.87 -33.19 -20.21
C VAL A 461 4.28 -33.80 -20.26
N HIS A 462 5.23 -33.19 -19.54
CA HIS A 462 6.61 -33.66 -19.49
C HIS A 462 6.93 -34.33 -18.16
N TYR A 463 7.65 -35.45 -18.24
CA TYR A 463 8.18 -36.18 -17.10
C TYR A 463 9.65 -35.81 -16.86
N VAL A 464 10.00 -35.53 -15.60
CA VAL A 464 11.37 -35.18 -15.18
C VAL A 464 11.81 -36.11 -14.08
N LYS A 465 12.89 -36.85 -14.34
CA LYS A 465 13.38 -37.88 -13.42
C LYS A 465 14.22 -37.29 -12.30
N GLU A 466 15.14 -36.38 -12.63
CA GLU A 466 16.05 -35.74 -11.69
C GLU A 466 16.12 -34.23 -11.96
N GLU A 467 16.53 -33.44 -10.95
CA GLU A 467 16.58 -31.97 -11.04
C GLU A 467 17.46 -31.46 -12.21
N LYS A 468 18.55 -32.17 -12.51
CA LYS A 468 19.47 -31.86 -13.61
C LYS A 468 18.83 -32.00 -15.01
N ASP A 469 17.74 -32.77 -15.11
CA ASP A 469 17.02 -32.99 -16.36
C ASP A 469 16.01 -31.86 -16.63
N MET A 470 15.91 -30.89 -15.72
CA MET A 470 15.04 -29.74 -15.83
C MET A 470 15.67 -28.65 -16.71
N PRO A 471 14.93 -28.04 -17.67
CA PRO A 471 15.47 -26.98 -18.51
C PRO A 471 15.92 -25.74 -17.70
N ASP A 472 17.12 -25.23 -17.98
CA ASP A 472 17.78 -24.14 -17.23
C ASP A 472 16.96 -22.84 -17.14
N ASN A 473 16.16 -22.53 -18.17
CA ASN A 473 15.31 -21.33 -18.19
C ASN A 473 14.05 -21.47 -17.31
N LYS A 474 13.78 -22.66 -16.77
CA LYS A 474 12.54 -23.02 -16.04
C LYS A 474 12.79 -23.37 -14.57
N SER A 475 14.03 -23.55 -14.13
CA SER A 475 14.39 -23.74 -12.70
C SER A 475 14.22 -22.45 -11.88
N ARG A 476 14.44 -21.28 -12.49
CA ARG A 476 14.35 -19.95 -11.84
C ARG A 476 12.93 -19.42 -11.60
N LEU A 477 11.93 -20.03 -12.24
CA LEU A 477 10.50 -19.64 -12.14
C LEU A 477 9.76 -20.36 -11.00
N TRP A 478 10.50 -21.08 -10.14
CA TRP A 478 9.98 -21.72 -8.95
C TRP A 478 9.64 -20.68 -7.86
N PRO A 479 8.46 -20.73 -7.22
CA PRO A 479 7.33 -21.68 -7.38
C PRO A 479 6.12 -21.14 -8.18
N CYS A 480 6.26 -20.07 -8.98
CA CYS A 480 5.11 -19.19 -9.26
C CYS A 480 4.42 -19.34 -10.62
N LEU A 481 4.96 -20.06 -11.62
CA LEU A 481 4.48 -19.90 -13.01
C LEU A 481 4.28 -21.18 -13.85
N ALA A 482 4.52 -22.39 -13.34
CA ALA A 482 4.23 -23.62 -14.10
C ALA A 482 3.64 -24.71 -13.19
N PRO A 483 2.50 -25.34 -13.55
CA PRO A 483 1.93 -26.46 -12.81
C PRO A 483 2.92 -27.64 -12.78
N ARG A 484 3.30 -28.09 -11.58
CA ARG A 484 4.21 -29.23 -11.35
C ARG A 484 3.62 -30.15 -10.30
N ILE A 485 3.68 -31.46 -10.51
CA ILE A 485 3.20 -32.45 -9.55
C ILE A 485 4.28 -33.53 -9.36
N PRO A 486 4.97 -33.56 -8.20
CA PRO A 486 5.83 -34.67 -7.81
C PRO A 486 5.03 -35.97 -7.72
N LEU A 487 5.57 -37.05 -8.30
CA LEU A 487 4.92 -38.37 -8.30
C LEU A 487 4.74 -38.95 -6.89
N ALA A 488 5.55 -38.51 -5.92
CA ALA A 488 5.37 -38.85 -4.52
C ALA A 488 3.99 -38.43 -3.96
N LEU A 489 3.34 -37.44 -4.56
CA LEU A 489 2.00 -36.98 -4.17
C LEU A 489 0.86 -37.75 -4.85
N MET A 490 1.14 -38.50 -5.92
CA MET A 490 0.15 -39.31 -6.64
C MET A 490 -0.13 -40.68 -5.97
N GLY A 491 0.51 -40.96 -4.83
CA GLY A 491 0.29 -42.20 -4.08
C GLY A 491 -1.04 -42.25 -3.33
N ASN A 492 -1.51 -43.48 -3.05
CA ASN A 492 -2.83 -43.93 -2.52
C ASN A 492 -3.49 -43.20 -1.33
N LYS A 493 -2.95 -42.11 -0.78
CA LYS A 493 -3.53 -41.43 0.39
C LYS A 493 -4.59 -40.37 0.07
N ASP A 494 -4.70 -39.88 -1.17
CA ASP A 494 -5.73 -38.90 -1.59
C ASP A 494 -5.93 -38.93 -3.15
N PRO A 495 -6.44 -40.02 -3.75
CA PRO A 495 -6.49 -40.18 -5.21
C PRO A 495 -7.41 -39.18 -5.95
N GLY A 496 -8.35 -38.54 -5.25
CA GLY A 496 -9.25 -37.53 -5.84
C GLY A 496 -8.79 -36.09 -5.70
N LYS A 497 -7.56 -35.85 -5.23
CA LYS A 497 -7.07 -34.52 -4.82
C LYS A 497 -6.01 -33.92 -5.75
N PHE A 498 -5.38 -34.72 -6.61
CA PHE A 498 -4.24 -34.33 -7.44
C PHE A 498 -4.49 -34.62 -8.91
#